data_AF-A0A969EL36-F1
#
_entry.id   AF-A0A969EL36-F1
#
_cell.length_a   1.000
_cell.length_b   1.000
_cell.length_c   1.000
_cell.angle_alpha   90.00
_cell.angle_beta   90.00
_cell.angle_gamma   90.00
#
_symmetry.space_group_name_H-M   'P 1'
#
loop_
_entity.id
_entity.type
_entity.pdbx_description
1 polymer ?
#
loop_
_entity_poly.entity_id
_entity_poly.type
_entity_poly.pdbx_seq_one_letter_code
_entity_poly.pdbx_strand_id
1 'polypeptide(L)'
;MPVLLDEVLLELGSTPEEVKVEGHPIHWFDPDNRFSAHRVVLVGDSAGADSLFGEGIAPALAYGKIAAQAIQKAFDVQDFSFKSYWRRLFFSQLGGYLLFRWLISYWAYLFGSQTWYMHLFWTIAGGLAVFKRR
;
A
#
# COMPACT_ATOMS: atom_id res chain seq x y z
N MET A 1 -5.21 24.80 -0.82
CA MET A 1 -4.00 24.02 -1.14
C MET A 1 -3.10 24.63 -2.21
N PRO A 2 -3.57 25.31 -3.29
CA PRO A 2 -2.63 25.84 -4.31
C PRO A 2 -1.71 26.95 -3.77
N VAL A 3 -2.26 27.93 -3.03
CA VAL A 3 -1.50 29.07 -2.48
C VAL A 3 -0.28 28.66 -1.64
N LEU A 4 -0.44 27.62 -0.83
CA LEU A 4 0.60 27.17 0.11
C LEU A 4 1.75 26.45 -0.62
N LEU A 5 1.46 25.79 -1.74
CA LEU A 5 2.48 25.17 -2.59
C LEU A 5 3.25 26.23 -3.36
N ASP A 6 2.56 27.24 -3.88
CA ASP A 6 3.17 28.34 -4.63
C ASP A 6 4.13 29.14 -3.75
N GLU A 7 3.72 29.48 -2.52
CA GLU A 7 4.57 30.19 -1.54
C GLU A 7 5.85 29.41 -1.21
N VAL A 8 5.74 28.10 -0.95
CA VAL A 8 6.89 27.26 -0.62
C VAL A 8 7.83 27.10 -1.83
N LEU A 9 7.29 26.93 -3.04
CA LEU A 9 8.11 26.82 -4.24
C LEU A 9 8.85 28.13 -4.53
N LEU A 10 8.17 29.27 -4.36
CA LEU A 10 8.79 30.60 -4.49
C LEU A 10 9.90 30.81 -3.46
N GLU A 11 9.71 30.37 -2.21
CA GLU A 11 10.75 30.41 -1.17
C GLU A 11 11.97 29.55 -1.53
N LEU A 12 11.74 28.42 -2.21
CA LEU A 12 12.78 27.54 -2.74
C LEU A 12 13.38 28.04 -4.08
N GLY A 13 12.92 29.17 -4.60
CA GLY A 13 13.43 29.79 -5.84
C GLY A 13 12.96 29.09 -7.13
N SER A 14 11.77 28.49 -7.12
CA SER A 14 11.17 27.83 -8.29
C SER A 14 9.70 28.24 -8.44
N THR A 15 9.12 28.10 -9.62
CA THR A 15 7.67 28.23 -9.80
C THR A 15 7.02 26.87 -10.10
N PRO A 16 5.72 26.69 -9.81
CA PRO A 16 5.01 25.46 -10.18
C PRO A 16 5.12 25.08 -11.66
N GLU A 17 5.25 26.07 -12.57
CA GLU A 17 5.42 25.79 -14.00
C GLU A 17 6.82 25.27 -14.37
N GLU A 18 7.83 25.61 -13.58
CA GLU A 18 9.22 25.18 -13.79
C GLU A 18 9.52 23.79 -13.21
N VAL A 19 8.74 23.37 -12.20
CA VAL A 19 8.91 22.07 -11.55
C VAL A 19 8.26 20.97 -12.38
N LYS A 20 9.10 20.16 -13.03
CA LYS A 20 8.65 18.90 -13.63
C LYS A 20 8.26 17.92 -12.53
N VAL A 21 7.00 17.50 -12.51
CA VAL A 21 6.53 16.45 -11.61
C VAL A 21 7.20 15.13 -11.98
N GLU A 22 8.12 14.68 -11.12
CA GLU A 22 8.74 13.38 -11.23
C GLU A 22 8.02 12.39 -10.30
N GLY A 23 7.57 11.27 -10.86
CA GLY A 23 6.88 10.23 -10.12
C GLY A 23 7.38 8.85 -10.55
N HIS A 24 7.74 8.02 -9.58
CA HIS A 24 8.08 6.62 -9.83
C HIS A 24 6.88 5.73 -9.54
N PRO A 25 6.61 4.71 -10.38
CA PRO A 25 5.51 3.80 -10.14
C PRO A 25 5.74 3.04 -8.83
N ILE A 26 4.68 2.93 -8.02
CA ILE A 26 4.68 2.14 -6.80
C ILE A 26 4.18 0.74 -7.15
N HIS A 27 4.96 -0.30 -6.82
CA HIS A 27 4.50 -1.68 -6.94
C HIS A 27 3.47 -1.98 -5.85
N TRP A 28 2.22 -2.20 -6.24
CA TRP A 28 1.14 -2.49 -5.30
C TRP A 28 1.14 -3.95 -4.88
N PHE A 29 0.65 -4.19 -3.67
CA PHE A 29 0.28 -5.51 -3.22
C PHE A 29 -0.78 -6.10 -4.16
N ASP A 30 -0.52 -7.32 -4.60
CA ASP A 30 -1.44 -8.14 -5.35
C ASP A 30 -1.50 -9.52 -4.67
N PRO A 31 -2.68 -10.03 -4.31
CA PRO A 31 -2.77 -11.31 -3.65
C PRO A 31 -2.26 -12.49 -4.49
N ASP A 32 -2.27 -12.36 -5.82
CA ASP A 32 -1.79 -13.38 -6.75
C ASP A 32 -0.27 -13.27 -7.00
N ASN A 33 0.43 -12.33 -6.35
CA ASN A 33 1.86 -12.15 -6.50
C ASN A 33 2.66 -13.36 -5.98
N ARG A 34 3.81 -13.60 -6.59
CA ARG A 34 4.75 -14.64 -6.15
C ARG A 34 5.72 -14.07 -5.13
N PHE A 35 5.38 -14.22 -3.85
CA PHE A 35 6.20 -13.70 -2.74
C PHE A 35 7.48 -14.48 -2.42
N SER A 36 7.70 -15.66 -3.04
CA SER A 36 8.90 -16.46 -2.75
C SER A 36 9.25 -17.46 -3.87
N ALA A 37 10.50 -17.90 -3.84
CA ALA A 37 11.04 -19.00 -4.65
C ALA A 37 12.10 -19.77 -3.84
N HIS A 38 12.71 -20.81 -4.42
CA HIS A 38 13.79 -21.53 -3.74
C HIS A 38 14.90 -20.55 -3.33
N ARG A 39 15.21 -20.49 -2.03
CA ARG A 39 16.21 -19.59 -1.43
C ARG A 39 15.94 -18.08 -1.57
N VAL A 40 14.72 -17.68 -1.95
CA VAL A 40 14.35 -16.27 -2.16
C VAL A 40 13.01 -15.97 -1.48
N VAL A 41 12.95 -14.86 -0.75
CA VAL A 41 11.71 -14.29 -0.20
C VAL A 41 11.67 -12.81 -0.55
N LEU A 42 10.49 -12.32 -0.96
CA LEU A 42 10.26 -10.91 -1.25
C LEU A 42 9.68 -10.21 -0.03
N VAL A 43 10.13 -8.97 0.21
CA VAL A 43 9.68 -8.12 1.33
C VAL A 43 9.58 -6.66 0.91
N GLY A 44 8.84 -5.87 1.70
CA GLY A 44 8.68 -4.44 1.44
C GLY A 44 8.13 -4.15 0.06
N ASP A 45 8.63 -3.10 -0.57
CA ASP A 45 8.13 -2.64 -1.87
C ASP A 45 8.29 -3.68 -2.98
N SER A 46 9.24 -4.63 -2.85
CA SER A 46 9.36 -5.76 -3.79
C SER A 46 8.25 -6.81 -3.66
N ALA A 47 7.64 -6.91 -2.47
CA ALA A 47 6.48 -7.76 -2.22
C ALA A 47 5.16 -7.03 -2.51
N GLY A 48 5.18 -5.69 -2.47
CA GLY A 48 4.06 -4.82 -2.79
C GLY A 48 3.66 -3.92 -1.62
N ALA A 49 3.39 -2.65 -1.94
CA ALA A 49 2.91 -1.63 -1.00
C ALA A 49 1.39 -1.60 -0.94
N ASP A 50 0.83 -0.87 0.04
CA ASP A 50 -0.61 -0.67 0.14
C ASP A 50 -1.17 0.05 -1.10
N SER A 51 -2.10 -0.60 -1.80
CA SER A 51 -2.76 -0.10 -3.02
C SER A 51 -3.82 0.97 -2.79
N LEU A 52 -4.26 1.20 -1.55
CA LEU A 52 -5.29 2.20 -1.25
C LEU A 52 -4.70 3.57 -0.92
N PHE A 53 -3.68 3.63 -0.07
CA PHE A 53 -3.06 4.89 0.37
C PHE A 53 -1.60 5.06 -0.07
N GLY A 54 -1.00 4.05 -0.72
CA GLY A 54 0.41 4.08 -1.12
C GLY A 54 1.40 3.92 0.03
N GLU A 55 0.96 3.40 1.18
CA GLU A 55 1.86 3.20 2.32
C GLU A 55 2.81 2.00 2.08
N GLY A 56 4.13 2.25 2.16
CA GLY A 56 5.17 1.22 2.04
C GLY A 56 5.93 0.91 3.34
N ILE A 57 6.12 1.92 4.21
CA ILE A 57 7.06 1.82 5.35
C ILE A 57 6.60 0.81 6.41
N ALA A 58 5.41 0.99 6.99
CA ALA A 58 4.94 0.05 8.02
C ALA A 58 4.72 -1.37 7.46
N PRO A 59 4.14 -1.54 6.25
CA PRO A 59 4.08 -2.84 5.59
C PRO A 59 5.46 -3.48 5.43
N ALA A 60 6.48 -2.74 5.00
CA ALA A 60 7.84 -3.26 4.83
C ALA A 60 8.44 -3.81 6.12
N LEU A 61 8.23 -3.12 7.24
CA LEU A 61 8.66 -3.62 8.56
C LEU A 61 7.92 -4.92 8.95
N ALA A 62 6.61 -4.98 8.70
CA ALA A 62 5.83 -6.16 8.98
C ALA A 62 6.22 -7.36 8.08
N TYR A 63 6.51 -7.12 6.79
CA TYR A 63 7.07 -8.11 5.88
C TYR A 63 8.37 -8.69 6.42
N GLY A 64 9.28 -7.83 6.87
CA GLY A 64 10.57 -8.23 7.44
C GLY A 64 10.42 -9.19 8.61
N LYS A 65 9.47 -8.94 9.52
CA LYS A 65 9.18 -9.84 10.65
C LYS A 65 8.75 -11.23 10.18
N ILE A 66 7.86 -11.31 9.21
CA ILE A 66 7.35 -12.59 8.67
C ILE A 66 8.46 -13.34 7.91
N ALA A 67 9.28 -12.61 7.15
CA ALA A 67 10.43 -13.17 6.44
C ALA A 67 11.48 -13.72 7.41
N ALA A 68 11.83 -12.99 8.47
CA ALA A 68 12.77 -13.45 9.48
C ALA A 68 12.32 -14.78 10.12
N GLN A 69 11.04 -14.89 10.46
CA GLN A 69 10.48 -16.14 11.00
C GLN A 69 10.50 -17.29 9.99
N ALA A 70 10.27 -17.00 8.70
CA ALA A 70 10.33 -18.01 7.65
C ALA A 70 11.76 -18.49 7.40
N ILE A 71 12.73 -17.58 7.42
CA ILE A 71 14.16 -17.88 7.27
C ILE A 71 14.66 -18.72 8.44
N GLN A 72 14.35 -18.34 9.70
CA GLN A 72 14.72 -19.12 10.89
C GLN A 72 14.21 -20.56 10.77
N LYS A 73 12.92 -20.72 10.45
CA LYS A 73 12.34 -22.05 10.26
C LYS A 73 13.03 -22.84 9.13
N ALA A 74 13.40 -22.19 8.03
CA ALA A 74 14.08 -22.85 6.92
C ALA A 74 15.44 -23.42 7.35
N PHE A 75 16.18 -22.71 8.21
CA PHE A 75 17.41 -23.23 8.81
C PHE A 75 17.14 -24.37 9.80
N ASP A 76 16.08 -24.30 10.61
CA ASP A 76 15.73 -25.35 11.57
C ASP A 76 15.41 -26.69 10.88
N VAL A 77 14.67 -26.65 9.76
CA VAL A 77 14.25 -27.87 9.03
C VAL A 77 15.08 -28.18 7.79
N GLN A 78 16.09 -27.36 7.49
CA GLN A 78 16.91 -27.44 6.28
C GLN A 78 16.10 -27.43 4.95
N ASP A 79 14.94 -26.77 4.95
CA ASP A 79 14.08 -26.61 3.77
C ASP A 79 13.97 -25.13 3.37
N PHE A 80 14.70 -24.77 2.31
CA PHE A 80 14.74 -23.42 1.74
C PHE A 80 13.78 -23.23 0.56
N SER A 81 12.79 -24.10 0.40
CA SER A 81 11.80 -23.97 -0.68
C SER A 81 10.81 -22.82 -0.46
N PHE A 82 10.63 -22.36 0.79
CA PHE A 82 9.70 -21.31 1.20
C PHE A 82 8.24 -21.49 0.73
N LYS A 83 7.82 -22.72 0.39
CA LYS A 83 6.45 -23.02 -0.09
C LYS A 83 5.34 -22.56 0.86
N SER A 84 5.62 -22.47 2.16
CA SER A 84 4.65 -22.01 3.17
C SER A 84 4.69 -20.50 3.45
N TYR A 85 5.56 -19.74 2.78
CA TYR A 85 5.75 -18.30 3.03
C TYR A 85 4.50 -17.49 2.67
N TRP A 86 3.92 -17.72 1.49
CA TRP A 86 2.65 -17.11 1.08
C TRP A 86 1.57 -17.30 2.14
N ARG A 87 1.41 -18.53 2.65
CA ARG A 87 0.42 -18.83 3.70
C ARG A 87 0.71 -18.06 4.98
N ARG A 88 1.97 -17.99 5.42
CA ARG A 88 2.34 -17.21 6.61
C ARG A 88 2.05 -15.72 6.44
N LEU A 89 2.30 -15.18 5.26
CA LEU A 89 2.01 -13.79 4.93
C LEU A 89 0.50 -13.52 4.98
N PHE A 90 -0.30 -14.30 4.27
CA PHE A 90 -1.75 -14.07 4.15
C PHE A 90 -2.51 -14.22 5.46
N PHE A 91 -2.12 -15.21 6.28
CA PHE A 91 -2.76 -15.43 7.58
C PHE A 91 -2.16 -14.57 8.71
N SER A 92 -1.29 -13.61 8.38
CA SER A 92 -0.79 -12.62 9.34
C SER A 92 -1.70 -11.38 9.38
N GLN A 93 -1.51 -10.54 10.41
CA GLN A 93 -2.17 -9.23 10.48
C GLN A 93 -1.86 -8.36 9.25
N LEU A 94 -0.63 -8.44 8.73
CA LEU A 94 -0.24 -7.72 7.52
C LEU A 94 -1.02 -8.20 6.29
N GLY A 95 -1.18 -9.52 6.12
CA GLY A 95 -1.91 -10.09 5.00
C GLY A 95 -3.37 -9.64 4.98
N GLY A 96 -4.06 -9.71 6.12
CA GLY A 96 -5.43 -9.23 6.25
C GLY A 96 -5.56 -7.73 5.98
N TYR A 97 -4.61 -6.94 6.50
CA TYR A 97 -4.53 -5.50 6.26
C TYR A 97 -4.38 -5.15 4.77
N LEU A 98 -3.41 -5.75 4.09
CA LEU A 98 -3.16 -5.49 2.67
C LEU A 98 -4.28 -6.01 1.78
N LEU A 99 -4.84 -7.20 2.07
CA LEU A 99 -5.94 -7.76 1.29
C LEU A 99 -7.20 -6.89 1.39
N PHE A 100 -7.53 -6.41 2.59
CA PHE A 100 -8.68 -5.52 2.77
C PHE A 100 -8.54 -4.22 1.96
N ARG A 101 -7.36 -3.60 2.01
CA ARG A 101 -7.10 -2.36 1.26
C ARG A 101 -7.00 -2.59 -0.24
N TRP A 102 -6.46 -3.73 -0.66
CA TRP A 102 -6.48 -4.17 -2.05
C TRP A 102 -7.90 -4.35 -2.57
N LEU A 103 -8.79 -5.00 -1.81
CA LEU A 103 -10.19 -5.14 -2.20
C LEU A 103 -10.86 -3.78 -2.38
N ILE A 104 -10.68 -2.84 -1.43
CA ILE A 104 -11.24 -1.49 -1.56
C ILE A 104 -10.68 -0.79 -2.79
N SER A 105 -9.36 -0.84 -2.99
CA SER A 105 -8.69 -0.22 -4.12
C SER A 105 -9.21 -0.80 -5.44
N TYR A 106 -9.27 -2.12 -5.57
CA TYR A 106 -9.80 -2.82 -6.73
C TYR A 106 -11.22 -2.34 -7.10
N TRP A 107 -12.13 -2.29 -6.13
CA TRP A 107 -13.48 -1.78 -6.36
C TRP A 107 -13.50 -0.28 -6.69
N ALA A 108 -12.69 0.52 -6.02
CA ALA A 108 -12.59 1.95 -6.28
C ALA A 108 -12.12 2.24 -7.70
N TYR A 109 -11.13 1.50 -8.21
CA TYR A 109 -10.67 1.63 -9.59
C TYR A 109 -11.67 1.07 -10.61
N LEU A 110 -12.37 -0.03 -10.28
CA LEU A 110 -13.38 -0.61 -11.15
C LEU A 110 -14.56 0.37 -11.37
N PHE A 111 -14.99 1.05 -10.31
CA PHE A 111 -16.06 2.05 -10.39
C PHE A 111 -15.56 3.46 -10.75
N GLY A 112 -14.25 3.69 -10.82
CA GLY A 112 -13.61 4.99 -11.00
C GLY A 112 -14.03 5.79 -12.24
N SER A 113 -14.57 5.12 -13.26
CA SER A 113 -15.16 5.78 -14.44
C SER A 113 -16.50 6.49 -14.16
N GLN A 114 -17.12 6.24 -13.01
CA GLN A 114 -18.42 6.75 -12.64
C GLN A 114 -18.29 7.77 -11.49
N THR A 115 -18.37 9.06 -11.77
CA THR A 115 -18.18 10.09 -10.72
C THR A 115 -19.25 10.10 -9.61
N TRP A 116 -20.40 9.45 -9.80
CA TRP A 116 -21.53 9.50 -8.86
C TRP A 116 -21.22 8.88 -7.48
N TYR A 117 -20.42 7.80 -7.41
CA TYR A 117 -20.12 7.17 -6.12
C TYR A 117 -19.16 8.02 -5.28
N MET A 118 -18.24 8.76 -5.91
CA MET A 118 -17.39 9.74 -5.24
C MET A 118 -18.25 10.86 -4.62
N HIS A 119 -19.22 11.40 -5.37
CA HIS A 119 -20.14 12.42 -4.83
C HIS A 119 -20.99 11.88 -3.67
N LEU A 120 -21.50 10.65 -3.77
CA LEU A 120 -22.26 10.01 -2.70
C LEU A 120 -21.39 9.78 -1.45
N PHE A 121 -20.16 9.29 -1.64
CA PHE A 121 -19.19 9.09 -0.57
C PHE A 121 -18.90 10.40 0.17
N TRP A 122 -18.61 11.49 -0.56
CA TRP A 122 -18.37 12.81 0.03
C TRP A 122 -19.60 13.36 0.76
N THR A 123 -20.82 13.13 0.23
CA THR A 123 -22.06 13.58 0.87
C THR A 123 -22.32 12.86 2.19
N ILE A 124 -22.12 11.54 2.22
CA ILE A 124 -22.29 10.74 3.44
C ILE A 124 -21.20 11.06 4.46
N ALA A 125 -19.93 11.15 4.03
CA ALA A 125 -18.81 11.49 4.90
C ALA A 125 -18.96 12.90 5.51
N GLY A 126 -19.40 13.88 4.71
CA GLY A 126 -19.72 15.22 5.18
C GLY A 126 -20.86 15.23 6.20
N GLY A 127 -21.93 14.47 5.95
CA GLY A 127 -23.05 14.33 6.89
C GLY A 127 -22.64 13.74 8.24
N LEU A 128 -21.81 12.70 8.25
CA LEU A 128 -21.27 12.07 9.46
C LEU A 128 -20.33 13.01 10.23
N ALA A 129 -19.50 13.78 9.53
CA ALA A 129 -18.60 14.76 10.14
C ALA A 129 -19.35 15.91 10.82
N VAL A 130 -20.48 16.34 10.25
CA VAL A 130 -21.36 17.35 10.84
C VAL A 130 -22.11 16.79 12.06
N PHE A 131 -22.54 15.54 12.02
CA PHE A 131 -23.26 14.90 13.13
C PHE A 131 -22.37 14.67 14.36
N LYS A 132 -21.06 14.46 14.19
CA LYS A 132 -20.09 14.29 15.28
C LYS A 132 -19.63 15.61 15.93
N ARG A 133 -20.02 16.76 15.37
CA ARG A 133 -19.70 18.11 15.89
C ARG A 133 -20.83 18.76 16.70
N ARG A 134 -21.96 18.08 16.90
CA ARG A 134 -23.04 18.47 17.82
C ARG A 134 -23.07 17.53 19.01
#